data_AF-A0A097SPQ6-F1
#
_entry.id   AF-A0A097SPQ6-F1
#
_cell.length_a   1.000
_cell.length_b   1.000
_cell.length_c   1.000
_cell.angle_alpha   90.00
_cell.angle_beta   90.00
_cell.angle_gamma   90.00
#
_symmetry.space_group_name_H-M   'P 1'
#
loop_
_entity.id
_entity.type
_entity.pdbx_description
1 polymer ?
#
loop_
_entity_poly.entity_id
_entity_poly.type
_entity_poly.pdbx_seq_one_letter_code
_entity_poly.pdbx_strand_id
1 'polypeptide(L)'
;MWPRGGRGSVEMFDPALFAEYRRCWNDPEMIRGSCEDYRAALTIDYAHDSADLQHTISCPTLAAWGTRGLMARRFDIAATWRPRCTELETAAVDGGHFFPDEQPAQTTELLSTFLDRHERRVT
;
A
#
# COMPACT_ATOMS: atom_id res chain seq x y z
N MET A 1 5.13 26.10 -2.31
CA MET A 1 6.18 25.15 -1.85
C MET A 1 5.48 23.96 -1.21
N TRP A 2 5.46 22.79 -1.86
CA TRP A 2 4.79 21.59 -1.33
C TRP A 2 5.54 21.06 -0.09
N PRO A 3 4.88 20.73 1.04
CA PRO A 3 5.57 20.25 2.23
C PRO A 3 6.22 18.88 1.98
N ARG A 4 7.47 18.70 2.44
CA ARG A 4 8.32 17.50 2.28
C ARG A 4 7.80 16.21 2.96
N GLY A 5 6.53 16.14 3.37
CA GLY A 5 6.03 15.08 4.26
C GLY A 5 5.64 13.75 3.60
N GLY A 6 5.79 13.60 2.29
CA GLY A 6 5.30 12.40 1.57
C GLY A 6 6.33 11.71 0.66
N ARG A 7 7.51 12.29 0.46
CA ARG A 7 8.58 11.63 -0.32
C ARG A 7 9.55 11.03 0.68
N GLY A 8 9.85 9.74 0.57
CA GLY A 8 11.03 9.19 1.23
C GLY A 8 12.26 9.98 0.77
N SER A 9 13.19 10.26 1.67
CA SER A 9 14.47 10.83 1.27
C SER A 9 15.33 9.71 0.69
N VAL A 10 16.20 10.02 -0.27
CA VAL A 10 17.02 9.00 -0.95
C VAL A 10 17.89 8.24 0.05
N GLU A 11 18.31 8.94 1.12
CA GLU A 11 19.14 8.44 2.20
C GLU A 11 18.44 7.41 3.10
N MET A 12 17.11 7.29 3.01
CA MET A 12 16.34 6.28 3.76
C MET A 12 16.42 4.88 3.16
N PHE A 13 16.83 4.77 1.90
CA PHE A 13 16.86 3.49 1.19
C PHE A 13 18.25 2.86 1.24
N ASP A 14 18.29 1.53 1.31
CA ASP A 14 19.52 0.79 1.03
C ASP A 14 20.05 1.19 -0.37
N PRO A 15 21.35 1.52 -0.51
CA PRO A 15 21.89 2.00 -1.78
C PRO A 15 21.72 1.02 -2.95
N ALA A 16 21.77 -0.30 -2.70
CA ALA A 16 21.58 -1.30 -3.73
C ALA A 16 20.11 -1.39 -4.17
N LEU A 17 19.17 -1.34 -3.22
CA LEU A 17 17.74 -1.25 -3.53
C LEU A 17 17.42 0.02 -4.33
N PHE A 18 17.97 1.17 -3.91
CA PHE A 18 17.76 2.43 -4.62
C PHE A 18 18.37 2.44 -6.03
N ALA A 19 19.55 1.82 -6.20
CA ALA A 19 20.16 1.65 -7.51
C ALA A 19 19.26 0.80 -8.44
N GLU A 20 18.61 -0.23 -7.91
CA GLU A 20 17.71 -1.07 -8.68
C GLU A 20 16.42 -0.33 -9.07
N TYR A 21 15.81 0.44 -8.16
CA TYR A 21 14.70 1.32 -8.53
C TYR A 21 15.08 2.29 -9.64
N ARG A 22 16.27 2.91 -9.56
CA ARG A 22 16.76 3.81 -10.60
C ARG A 22 17.00 3.11 -11.93
N ARG A 23 17.55 1.89 -11.90
CA ARG A 23 17.77 1.10 -13.12
C ARG A 23 16.46 0.88 -13.86
N CYS A 24 15.40 0.47 -13.15
CA CYS A 24 14.07 0.27 -13.73
C CYS A 24 13.41 1.58 -14.16
N TRP A 25 13.46 2.63 -13.33
CA TRP A 25 12.83 3.92 -13.65
C TRP A 25 13.49 4.69 -14.79
N ASN A 26 14.73 4.34 -15.16
CA ASN A 26 15.40 4.92 -16.34
C ASN A 26 14.94 4.28 -17.65
N ASP A 27 14.15 3.20 -17.62
CA ASP A 27 13.54 2.62 -18.82
C ASP A 27 12.35 3.50 -19.29
N PRO A 28 12.36 4.04 -20.52
CA PRO A 28 11.24 4.81 -21.05
C PRO A 28 9.90 4.07 -21.02
N GLU A 29 9.91 2.74 -21.18
CA GLU A 29 8.68 1.96 -21.16
C GLU A 29 8.16 1.73 -19.74
N MET A 30 9.03 1.71 -18.71
CA MET A 30 8.60 1.77 -17.31
C MET A 30 7.92 3.11 -17.01
N ILE A 31 8.47 4.22 -17.51
CA ILE A 31 7.87 5.55 -17.35
C ILE A 31 6.51 5.59 -18.05
N ARG A 32 6.42 5.12 -19.29
CA ARG A 32 5.17 5.05 -20.05
C ARG A 32 4.12 4.22 -19.30
N GLY A 33 4.47 3.00 -18.88
CA GLY A 33 3.58 2.12 -18.15
C GLY A 33 3.07 2.75 -16.85
N SER A 34 3.96 3.37 -16.08
CA SER A 34 3.58 4.10 -14.85
C SER A 34 2.64 5.27 -15.13
N CYS A 35 2.85 6.01 -16.22
CA CYS A 35 1.93 7.08 -16.61
C CYS A 35 0.57 6.54 -17.08
N GLU A 36 0.54 5.41 -17.78
CA GLU A 36 -0.72 4.77 -18.18
C GLU A 36 -1.49 4.20 -16.98
N ASP A 37 -0.80 3.64 -15.98
CA ASP A 37 -1.38 3.21 -14.69
C ASP A 37 -2.13 4.37 -14.01
N TYR A 38 -1.48 5.53 -13.84
CA TYR A 38 -2.14 6.72 -13.29
C TYR A 38 -3.30 7.25 -14.15
N ARG A 39 -3.25 7.10 -15.49
CA ARG A 39 -4.37 7.47 -16.36
C ARG A 39 -5.54 6.50 -16.19
N ALA A 40 -5.26 5.20 -16.07
CA ALA A 40 -6.26 4.16 -15.84
C ALA A 40 -6.99 4.39 -14.52
N ALA A 41 -6.24 4.69 -13.44
CA ALA A 41 -6.77 4.99 -12.11
C ALA A 41 -7.79 6.14 -12.11
N LEU A 42 -7.59 7.15 -12.97
CA LEU A 42 -8.47 8.32 -13.10
C LEU A 42 -9.62 8.12 -14.10
N THR A 43 -9.62 7.02 -14.86
CA THR A 43 -10.57 6.79 -15.95
C THR A 43 -11.25 5.44 -15.82
N ILE A 44 -10.65 4.38 -16.35
CA ILE A 44 -11.28 3.07 -16.47
C ILE A 44 -11.45 2.38 -15.12
N ASP A 45 -10.50 2.52 -14.19
CA ASP A 45 -10.59 1.87 -12.87
C ASP A 45 -11.73 2.48 -12.05
N TYR A 46 -11.90 3.80 -12.11
CA TYR A 46 -13.05 4.46 -11.49
C TYR A 46 -14.39 3.94 -12.03
N ALA A 47 -14.47 3.65 -13.34
CA ALA A 47 -15.66 3.07 -13.94
C ALA A 47 -15.91 1.64 -13.47
N HIS A 48 -14.86 0.83 -13.33
CA HIS A 48 -14.94 -0.52 -12.78
C HIS A 48 -15.39 -0.49 -11.31
N ASP A 49 -14.70 0.27 -10.46
CA ASP A 49 -15.04 0.42 -9.03
C ASP A 49 -16.46 0.94 -8.82
N SER A 50 -16.93 1.84 -9.68
CA SER A 50 -18.30 2.37 -9.61
C SER A 50 -19.35 1.33 -10.01
N ALA A 51 -19.02 0.45 -10.96
CA ALA A 51 -19.95 -0.57 -11.46
C ALA A 51 -20.21 -1.67 -10.42
N ASP A 52 -19.25 -1.92 -9.54
CA ASP A 52 -19.36 -2.95 -8.49
C ASP A 52 -19.16 -2.42 -7.07
N LEU A 53 -19.41 -1.13 -6.85
CA LEU A 53 -19.19 -0.44 -5.58
C LEU A 53 -19.90 -1.08 -4.37
N GLN A 54 -20.99 -1.81 -4.61
CA GLN A 54 -21.72 -2.56 -3.57
C GLN A 54 -21.06 -3.89 -3.18
N HIS A 55 -20.10 -4.39 -3.94
CA HIS A 55 -19.38 -5.61 -3.64
C HIS A 55 -18.33 -5.37 -2.56
N THR A 56 -18.07 -6.43 -1.80
CA THR A 56 -17.06 -6.45 -0.73
C THR A 56 -16.09 -7.58 -0.96
N ILE A 57 -14.83 -7.36 -0.60
CA ILE A 57 -13.81 -8.40 -0.50
C ILE A 57 -14.27 -9.40 0.57
N SER A 58 -14.50 -10.64 0.16
CA SER A 58 -15.13 -11.67 1.00
C SER A 58 -14.16 -12.47 1.86
N CYS A 59 -12.85 -12.39 1.58
CA CYS A 59 -11.81 -13.06 2.37
C CYS A 59 -11.31 -12.14 3.49
N PRO A 60 -10.69 -12.72 4.55
CA PRO A 60 -9.97 -11.94 5.54
C PRO A 60 -8.99 -10.99 4.85
N THR A 61 -9.04 -9.72 5.23
CA THR A 61 -8.23 -8.66 4.61
C THR A 61 -7.47 -7.88 5.68
N LEU A 62 -6.16 -7.68 5.48
CA LEU A 62 -5.34 -6.82 6.31
C LEU A 62 -5.05 -5.50 5.58
N ALA A 63 -5.54 -4.38 6.12
CA ALA A 63 -5.13 -3.05 5.68
C ALA A 63 -4.07 -2.47 6.65
N ALA A 64 -2.82 -2.38 6.18
CA ALA A 64 -1.70 -1.87 6.97
C ALA A 64 -1.16 -0.53 6.44
N TRP A 65 -0.70 0.36 7.32
CA TRP A 65 -0.12 1.65 6.93
C TRP A 65 0.95 2.15 7.89
N GLY A 66 1.83 3.02 7.40
CA GLY A 66 2.81 3.73 8.23
C GLY A 66 2.21 4.91 8.99
N THR A 67 2.46 5.01 10.29
CA THR A 67 1.92 6.07 11.19
C THR A 67 2.35 7.48 10.79
N ARG A 68 3.53 7.63 10.17
CA ARG A 68 4.08 8.90 9.66
C ARG A 68 3.73 9.13 8.19
N GLY A 69 2.96 8.26 7.56
CA GLY A 69 2.54 8.36 6.17
C GLY A 69 1.54 9.49 5.91
N LEU A 70 1.46 9.95 4.65
CA LEU A 70 0.48 10.99 4.28
C LEU A 70 -0.96 10.49 4.46
N MET A 71 -1.25 9.23 4.13
CA MET A 71 -2.59 8.65 4.24
C MET A 71 -3.07 8.63 5.69
N ALA A 72 -2.21 8.21 6.64
CA ALA A 72 -2.53 8.20 8.07
C ALA A 72 -2.86 9.59 8.63
N ARG A 73 -2.31 10.65 8.04
CA ARG A 73 -2.61 12.04 8.42
C ARG A 73 -3.85 12.63 7.77
N ARG A 74 -4.37 12.02 6.70
CA ARG A 74 -5.43 12.59 5.86
C ARG A 74 -6.73 11.81 5.92
N PHE A 75 -6.68 10.54 6.28
CA PHE A 75 -7.82 9.64 6.26
C PHE A 75 -7.87 8.80 7.52
N ASP A 76 -9.09 8.47 7.95
CA ASP A 76 -9.31 7.29 8.78
C ASP A 76 -9.26 6.06 7.84
N ILE A 77 -8.10 5.42 7.80
CA ILE A 77 -7.85 4.29 6.89
C ILE A 77 -8.77 3.11 7.27
N ALA A 78 -8.97 2.85 8.56
CA ALA A 78 -9.86 1.79 9.01
C ALA A 78 -11.30 2.04 8.57
N ALA A 79 -11.81 3.26 8.73
CA ALA A 79 -13.15 3.62 8.27
C ALA A 79 -13.29 3.56 6.73
N THR A 80 -12.23 3.87 6.00
CA THR A 80 -12.22 3.82 4.52
C THR A 80 -12.35 2.39 4.00
N TRP A 81 -11.67 1.43 4.63
CA TRP A 81 -11.68 0.03 4.22
C TRP A 81 -12.86 -0.78 4.77
N ARG A 82 -13.41 -0.40 5.93
CA ARG A 82 -14.51 -1.14 6.58
C ARG A 82 -15.71 -1.45 5.67
N PRO A 83 -16.22 -0.52 4.83
CA PRO A 83 -17.34 -0.85 3.93
C PRO A 83 -16.94 -1.71 2.73
N ARG A 84 -15.65 -2.02 2.53
CA ARG A 84 -15.11 -2.76 1.38
C ARG A 84 -14.79 -4.21 1.68
N CYS A 85 -14.83 -4.64 2.93
CA CYS A 85 -14.42 -5.98 3.35
C CYS A 85 -15.48 -6.59 4.27
N THR A 86 -15.69 -7.91 4.18
CA THR A 86 -16.52 -8.64 5.14
C THR A 86 -15.80 -8.88 6.47
N GLU A 87 -14.49 -9.15 6.42
CA GLU A 87 -13.62 -9.35 7.58
C GLU A 87 -12.35 -8.49 7.41
N LEU A 88 -12.32 -7.34 8.09
CA LEU A 88 -11.20 -6.40 8.04
C LEU A 88 -10.38 -6.47 9.33
N GLU A 89 -9.08 -6.70 9.17
CA GLU A 89 -8.06 -6.39 10.16
C GLU A 89 -7.27 -5.16 9.73
N THR A 90 -6.79 -4.38 10.70
CA THR A 90 -6.02 -3.16 10.43
C THR A 90 -4.79 -3.09 11.30
N ALA A 91 -3.70 -2.56 10.75
CA ALA A 91 -2.46 -2.36 11.51
C ALA A 91 -1.79 -1.03 11.14
N ALA A 92 -1.32 -0.32 12.15
CA ALA A 92 -0.44 0.82 11.97
C ALA A 92 0.98 0.41 12.36
N VAL A 93 1.93 0.63 11.45
CA VAL A 93 3.35 0.31 11.63
C VAL A 93 4.12 1.62 11.80
N ASP A 94 5.13 1.67 12.66
CA ASP A 94 5.96 2.88 12.74
C ASP A 94 6.68 3.09 11.41
N GLY A 95 6.51 4.24 10.77
CA GLY A 95 7.11 4.45 9.45
C GLY A 95 6.34 5.41 8.57
N GLY A 96 6.97 5.80 7.46
CA GLY A 96 6.35 6.58 6.41
C GLY A 96 5.55 5.73 5.42
N HIS A 97 5.53 6.16 4.15
CA HIS A 97 4.91 5.38 3.08
C HIS A 97 5.65 4.05 2.83
N PHE A 98 6.97 4.06 3.01
CA PHE A 98 7.88 2.92 2.83
C PHE A 98 8.12 2.19 4.17
N PHE A 99 7.08 2.09 5.01
CA PHE A 99 7.17 1.36 6.29
C PHE A 99 7.64 -0.12 6.13
N PRO A 100 7.41 -0.83 5.01
CA PRO A 100 7.99 -2.16 4.83
C PRO A 100 9.52 -2.14 4.79
N ASP A 101 10.11 -1.13 4.16
CA ASP A 101 11.57 -0.94 4.10
C ASP A 101 12.13 -0.38 5.43
N GLU A 102 11.38 0.49 6.11
CA GLU A 102 11.78 1.06 7.40
C GLU A 102 11.66 0.06 8.56
N GLN A 103 10.66 -0.82 8.52
CA GLN A 103 10.36 -1.81 9.56
C GLN A 103 10.13 -3.21 8.97
N PRO A 104 11.14 -3.82 8.32
CA PRO A 104 10.97 -5.09 7.63
C PRO A 104 10.62 -6.24 8.58
N ALA A 105 11.24 -6.28 9.76
CA ALA A 105 10.96 -7.32 10.76
C ALA A 105 9.54 -7.23 11.33
N GLN A 106 9.09 -6.02 11.70
CA GLN A 106 7.73 -5.79 12.18
C GLN A 106 6.69 -6.08 11.08
N THR A 107 6.97 -5.68 9.84
CA THR A 107 6.09 -5.93 8.69
C THR A 107 5.99 -7.42 8.40
N THR A 108 7.10 -8.15 8.45
CA THR A 108 7.12 -9.61 8.26
C THR A 108 6.33 -10.31 9.36
N GLU A 109 6.55 -9.98 10.63
CA GLU A 109 5.82 -10.56 11.76
C GLU A 109 4.31 -10.33 11.65
N LEU A 110 3.91 -9.12 11.25
CA LEU A 110 2.52 -8.76 11.03
C LEU A 110 1.88 -9.62 9.92
N LEU A 111 2.56 -9.77 8.79
CA LEU A 111 2.09 -10.58 7.67
C LEU A 111 2.01 -12.07 8.06
N SER A 112 3.06 -12.62 8.65
CA SER A 112 3.09 -14.02 9.10
C SER A 112 1.98 -14.31 10.10
N THR A 113 1.79 -13.44 11.10
CA THR A 113 0.73 -13.59 12.10
C THR A 113 -0.66 -13.58 11.47
N PHE A 114 -0.89 -12.67 10.51
CA PHE A 114 -2.16 -12.59 9.79
C PHE A 114 -2.40 -13.85 8.95
N LEU A 115 -1.41 -14.27 8.17
CA LEU A 115 -1.51 -15.46 7.32
C LEU A 115 -1.71 -16.73 8.16
N ASP A 116 -0.88 -16.97 9.17
CA ASP A 116 -0.99 -18.15 10.06
C ASP A 116 -2.35 -18.26 10.75
N ARG A 117 -2.98 -17.11 11.05
CA ARG A 117 -4.31 -17.08 11.67
C ARG A 117 -5.40 -17.54 10.70
N HIS A 118 -5.26 -17.21 9.42
CA HIS A 118 -6.30 -17.46 8.41
C HIS A 118 -6.02 -18.69 7.54
N GLU A 119 -4.79 -19.20 7.47
CA GLU A 119 -4.45 -20.49 6.84
C GLU A 119 -5.21 -21.65 7.50
N ARG A 120 -5.37 -21.58 8.83
CA ARG A 120 -6.07 -22.56 9.66
C ARG A 120 -7.59 -22.60 9.45
N ARG A 121 -8.16 -21.76 8.57
CA ARG A 121 -9.60 -21.72 8.26
C ARG A 121 -9.96 -22.41 6.94
N VAL A 122 -8.96 -22.75 6.12
CA VAL A 122 -9.13 -23.40 4.81
C VAL A 122 -8.94 -24.92 4.91
N THR A 123 -8.52 -25.42 6.07
CA THR A 123 -8.43 -26.87 6.39
C THR A 123 -9.60 -27.28 7.27
#